data_AF-A0A519TUC1-F1
#
_entry.id   AF-A0A519TUC1-F1
#
_cell.length_a   1.000
_cell.length_b   1.000
_cell.length_c   1.000
_cell.angle_alpha   90.00
_cell.angle_beta   90.00
_cell.angle_gamma   90.00
#
_symmetry.space_group_name_H-M   'P 1'
#
loop_
_entity.id
_entity.type
_entity.pdbx_description
1 polymer ?
#
loop_
_entity_poly.entity_id
_entity_poly.type
_entity_poly.pdbx_seq_one_letter_code
_entity_poly.pdbx_strand_id
1 'polypeptide(L)'
;MDGFLDYLQTLAIEYTEDKEALERVWDNPILSATSWNNLAQFVVKRIDQYGIRLKQSKKLFATQLFNSDVYVFTLHCLRHYIDAKRNTPVFARAVKLFF
;
A
#
# COMPACT_ATOMS: atom_id res chain seq x y z
N MET A 1 1.30 -8.87 10.56
CA MET A 1 0.45 -7.88 9.87
C MET A 1 0.82 -6.47 10.31
N ASP A 2 1.13 -6.27 11.59
CA ASP A 2 1.50 -4.94 12.14
C ASP A 2 2.64 -4.27 11.36
N GLY A 3 3.75 -4.97 11.12
CA GLY A 3 4.87 -4.42 10.36
C GLY A 3 4.58 -4.08 8.89
N PHE A 4 3.54 -4.66 8.28
CA PHE A 4 3.13 -4.29 6.93
C PHE A 4 2.26 -3.03 6.93
N LEU A 5 1.34 -2.89 7.89
CA LEU A 5 0.49 -1.70 7.98
C LEU A 5 1.31 -0.43 8.24
N ASP A 6 2.30 -0.52 9.12
CA ASP A 6 3.18 0.61 9.41
C ASP A 6 4.02 0.96 8.16
N TYR A 7 4.52 -0.05 7.44
CA TYR A 7 5.25 0.14 6.18
C TYR A 7 4.39 0.74 5.06
N LEU A 8 3.14 0.28 4.95
CA LEU A 8 2.16 0.79 4.00
C LEU A 8 1.85 2.26 4.28
N GLN A 9 1.70 2.64 5.55
CA GLN A 9 1.49 4.04 5.94
C GLN A 9 2.70 4.91 5.58
N THR A 10 3.93 4.46 5.88
CA THR A 10 5.15 5.18 5.53
C THR A 10 5.26 5.43 4.03
N LEU A 11 5.14 4.38 3.21
CA LEU A 11 5.19 4.54 1.74
C LEU A 11 4.06 5.44 1.23
N ALA A 12 2.85 5.28 1.76
CA ALA A 12 1.72 6.11 1.33
C ALA A 12 1.99 7.59 1.63
N ILE A 13 2.54 7.93 2.80
CA ILE A 13 2.93 9.30 3.15
C ILE A 13 3.99 9.82 2.18
N GLU A 14 5.06 9.05 1.93
CA GLU A 14 6.13 9.44 0.98
C GLU A 14 5.57 9.76 -0.42
N TYR A 15 4.69 8.90 -0.95
CA TYR A 15 4.04 9.13 -2.24
C TYR A 15 3.08 10.33 -2.23
N THR A 16 2.60 10.77 -1.07
CA THR A 16 1.76 11.97 -0.94
C THR A 16 2.54 13.26 -0.80
N GLU A 17 3.70 13.24 -0.15
CA GLU A 17 4.50 14.43 0.16
C GLU A 17 5.28 14.95 -1.05
N ASP A 18 5.73 14.06 -1.95
CA ASP A 18 6.53 14.44 -3.11
C ASP A 18 5.83 14.17 -4.45
N LYS A 19 4.69 14.85 -4.65
CA LYS A 19 3.91 14.74 -5.88
C LYS A 19 4.70 15.18 -7.11
N GLU A 20 5.51 16.23 -7.00
CA GLU A 20 6.28 16.74 -8.13
C GLU A 20 7.39 15.78 -8.56
N ALA A 21 8.14 15.18 -7.61
CA ALA A 21 9.13 14.18 -7.99
C ALA A 21 8.46 12.95 -8.59
N LEU A 22 7.32 12.52 -8.03
CA LEU A 22 6.53 11.43 -8.58
C LEU A 22 6.17 11.68 -10.04
N GLU A 23 5.66 12.87 -10.37
CA GLU A 23 5.30 13.25 -11.75
C GLU A 23 6.50 13.27 -12.71
N ARG A 24 7.69 13.69 -12.25
CA ARG A 24 8.90 13.74 -13.08
C ARG A 24 9.42 12.36 -13.48
N VAL A 25 9.28 11.36 -12.61
CA VAL A 25 9.77 10.00 -12.83
C VAL A 25 8.68 9.04 -13.29
N TRP A 26 7.46 9.53 -13.50
CA TRP A 26 6.32 8.68 -13.79
C TRP A 26 6.35 8.15 -15.21
N ASP A 27 6.57 6.85 -15.33
CA ASP A 27 6.59 6.12 -16.60
C ASP A 27 5.56 4.98 -16.59
N ASN A 28 4.28 5.34 -16.46
CA ASN A 28 3.18 4.38 -16.57
C ASN A 28 2.06 4.95 -17.46
N PRO A 29 1.73 4.29 -18.58
CA PRO A 29 0.74 4.80 -19.53
C PRO A 29 -0.71 4.49 -19.13
N ILE A 30 -0.94 3.60 -18.17
CA ILE A 30 -2.28 3.12 -17.77
C ILE A 30 -2.84 3.96 -16.62
N LEU A 31 -1.98 4.37 -15.70
CA LEU A 31 -2.37 5.14 -14.52
C LEU A 31 -1.54 6.41 -14.43
N SER A 32 -2.15 7.55 -14.16
CA SER A 32 -1.42 8.81 -13.99
C SER A 32 -0.75 8.92 -12.61
N ALA A 33 0.34 9.69 -12.52
CA ALA A 33 0.98 10.03 -11.25
C ALA A 33 0.00 10.65 -10.25
N THR A 34 -0.89 11.54 -10.71
CA THR A 34 -1.94 12.14 -9.87
C THR A 34 -2.93 11.07 -9.38
N SER A 35 -3.36 10.13 -10.23
CA SER A 35 -4.20 9.01 -9.81
C SER A 35 -3.51 8.14 -8.75
N TRP A 36 -2.21 7.88 -8.92
CA TRP A 36 -1.42 7.13 -7.94
C TRP A 36 -1.30 7.84 -6.60
N ASN A 37 -1.00 9.13 -6.62
CA ASN A 37 -0.98 9.97 -5.42
C ASN A 37 -2.35 9.97 -4.72
N ASN A 38 -3.46 10.03 -5.46
CA ASN A 38 -4.81 9.93 -4.89
C ASN A 38 -5.05 8.59 -4.19
N LEU A 39 -4.56 7.47 -4.75
CA LEU A 39 -4.63 6.16 -4.10
C LEU A 39 -3.80 6.15 -2.80
N ALA A 40 -2.59 6.71 -2.81
CA ALA A 40 -1.76 6.86 -1.63
C ALA A 40 -2.47 7.68 -0.53
N GLN A 41 -3.05 8.83 -0.88
CA GLN A 41 -3.85 9.64 0.05
C GLN A 41 -5.04 8.87 0.63
N PHE A 42 -5.70 8.05 -0.19
CA PHE A 42 -6.80 7.22 0.29
C PHE A 42 -6.30 6.19 1.32
N VAL A 43 -5.17 5.54 1.07
CA VAL A 43 -4.55 4.61 2.02
C VAL A 43 -4.21 5.32 3.34
N VAL A 44 -3.56 6.49 3.29
CA VAL A 44 -3.26 7.29 4.50
C VAL A 44 -4.55 7.56 5.28
N LYS A 45 -5.58 8.09 4.62
CA LYS A 45 -6.88 8.38 5.26
C LYS A 45 -7.52 7.14 5.88
N ARG A 46 -7.44 5.97 5.23
CA ARG A 46 -8.01 4.73 5.78
C ARG A 46 -7.23 4.21 6.98
N ILE A 47 -5.91 4.30 6.94
CA ILE A 47 -5.07 3.90 8.06
C ILE A 47 -5.31 4.84 9.25
N ASP A 48 -5.38 6.16 9.03
CA ASP A 48 -5.67 7.14 10.08
C ASP A 48 -7.09 6.95 10.66
N GLN A 49 -8.08 6.72 9.80
CA GLN A 49 -9.48 6.56 10.22
C GLN A 49 -9.72 5.29 11.06
N TYR A 50 -9.12 4.17 10.68
CA TYR A 50 -9.41 2.88 11.30
C TYR A 50 -8.32 2.40 12.26
N GLY A 51 -7.08 2.85 12.08
CA GLY A 51 -5.94 2.63 12.98
C GLY A 51 -5.82 1.19 13.47
N ILE A 52 -5.84 1.02 14.79
CA ILE A 52 -5.74 -0.27 15.48
C ILE A 52 -6.80 -1.28 15.00
N ARG A 53 -7.98 -0.84 14.55
CA ARG A 53 -9.05 -1.73 14.09
C ARG A 53 -8.65 -2.49 12.82
N LEU A 54 -7.77 -1.93 11.98
CA LEU A 54 -7.20 -2.64 10.82
C LEU A 54 -6.28 -3.78 11.26
N LYS A 55 -5.54 -3.60 12.37
CA LYS A 55 -4.68 -4.64 12.94
C LYS A 55 -5.50 -5.80 13.53
N GLN A 56 -6.63 -5.48 14.15
CA GLN A 56 -7.47 -6.46 14.86
C GLN A 56 -8.47 -7.21 13.95
N SER A 57 -8.91 -6.60 12.84
CA SER A 57 -9.94 -7.17 11.98
C SER A 57 -9.42 -7.43 10.56
N LYS A 58 -9.13 -8.71 10.26
CA LYS A 58 -8.72 -9.16 8.93
C LYS A 58 -9.74 -8.80 7.84
N LYS A 59 -11.04 -8.87 8.18
CA LYS A 59 -12.12 -8.49 7.27
C LYS A 59 -12.06 -6.99 6.95
N LEU A 60 -11.93 -6.14 7.97
CA LEU A 60 -11.84 -4.69 7.77
C LEU A 60 -10.58 -4.34 6.97
N PHE A 61 -9.44 -4.95 7.29
CA PHE A 61 -8.20 -4.79 6.55
C PHE A 61 -8.39 -5.07 5.06
N ALA A 62 -8.95 -6.24 4.71
CA ALA A 62 -9.19 -6.61 3.32
C ALA A 62 -10.20 -5.66 2.65
N THR A 63 -11.29 -5.31 3.32
CA THR A 63 -12.32 -4.43 2.76
C THR A 63 -11.82 -3.00 2.53
N GLN A 64 -10.94 -2.48 3.38
CA GLN A 64 -10.48 -1.09 3.29
C GLN A 64 -9.24 -0.90 2.41
N LEU A 65 -8.35 -1.89 2.35
CA LEU A 65 -7.06 -1.78 1.67
C LEU A 65 -6.94 -2.66 0.43
N PHE A 66 -7.78 -3.70 0.29
CA PHE A 66 -7.75 -4.63 -0.84
C PHE A 66 -9.06 -4.61 -1.65
N ASN A 67 -9.79 -3.48 -1.63
CA ASN A 67 -11.02 -3.31 -2.40
C ASN A 67 -10.87 -2.23 -3.48
N SER A 68 -11.58 -2.41 -4.60
CA SER A 68 -11.58 -1.50 -5.76
C SER A 68 -10.17 -1.13 -6.22
N ASP A 69 -9.90 0.14 -6.47
CA ASP A 69 -8.65 0.64 -7.07
C ASP A 69 -7.51 0.73 -6.06
N VAL A 70 -7.83 0.83 -4.77
CA VAL A 70 -6.87 0.91 -3.65
C VAL A 70 -6.06 -0.38 -3.53
N TYR A 71 -6.63 -1.48 -3.99
CA TYR A 71 -5.95 -2.77 -4.10
C TYR A 71 -4.63 -2.66 -4.88
N VAL A 72 -4.60 -1.91 -5.99
CA VAL A 72 -3.41 -1.83 -6.85
C VAL A 72 -2.25 -1.19 -6.11
N PHE A 73 -2.51 -0.08 -5.42
CA PHE A 73 -1.50 0.60 -4.61
C PHE A 73 -1.05 -0.25 -3.43
N THR A 74 -2.00 -0.86 -2.71
CA THR A 74 -1.68 -1.72 -1.55
C THR A 74 -0.87 -2.94 -1.95
N LEU A 75 -1.16 -3.55 -3.10
CA LEU A 75 -0.41 -4.68 -3.64
C LEU A 75 1.02 -4.26 -4.03
N HIS A 76 1.18 -3.09 -4.64
CA HIS A 76 2.50 -2.52 -4.94
C HIS A 76 3.34 -2.40 -3.67
N CYS A 77 2.79 -1.75 -2.63
CA CYS A 77 3.47 -1.63 -1.34
C CYS A 77 3.76 -3.00 -0.70
N LEU A 78 2.85 -3.98 -0.86
CA LEU A 78 3.06 -5.34 -0.35
C LEU A 78 4.21 -6.06 -1.06
N ARG A 79 4.37 -5.86 -2.38
CA ARG A 79 5.51 -6.38 -3.14
C ARG A 79 6.82 -5.74 -2.68
N HIS A 80 6.85 -4.42 -2.53
CA HIS A 80 8.01 -3.72 -1.97
C HIS A 80 8.37 -4.20 -0.55
N TYR A 81 7.36 -4.44 0.29
CA TYR A 81 7.56 -4.95 1.65
C TYR A 81 8.18 -6.34 1.66
N ILE A 82 7.78 -7.23 0.73
CA ILE A 82 8.36 -8.57 0.66
C ILE A 82 9.80 -8.55 0.17
N ASP A 83 10.12 -7.68 -0.79
CA ASP A 83 11.45 -7.54 -1.37
C ASP A 83 12.44 -6.84 -0.42
N ALA A 84 11.96 -5.95 0.45
CA ALA A 84 12.73 -5.36 1.53
C ALA A 84 13.13 -6.36 2.64
N LYS A 85 12.77 -7.65 2.52
CA LYS A 85 13.05 -8.74 3.47
C LYS A 85 12.64 -8.43 4.93
N ARG A 86 11.66 -7.55 5.13
CA ARG A 86 11.11 -7.18 6.46
C ARG A 86 10.11 -8.21 7.03
N ASN A 87 10.12 -9.43 6.50
CA ASN A 87 9.08 -10.44 6.66
C ASN A 87 9.67 -11.86 6.61
N THR A 88 8.86 -12.87 6.92
CA THR A 88 9.31 -14.26 6.91
C THR A 88 9.32 -14.84 5.48
N PRO A 89 10.24 -15.77 5.15
CA PRO A 89 10.28 -16.41 3.83
C PRO A 89 8.95 -17.08 3.43
N VAL A 90 8.22 -17.62 4.42
CA VAL A 90 6.90 -18.23 4.21
C VAL A 90 5.88 -17.17 3.80
N PHE A 91 5.89 -16.00 4.44
CA PHE A 91 5.01 -14.89 4.08
C PHE A 91 5.32 -14.36 2.68
N ALA A 92 6.59 -14.09 2.36
CA ALA A 92 7.01 -13.68 1.02
C ALA A 92 6.55 -14.67 -0.05
N ARG A 93 6.72 -15.98 0.20
CA ARG A 93 6.27 -17.03 -0.72
C ARG A 93 4.76 -17.02 -0.91
N ALA A 94 3.98 -16.88 0.17
CA ALA A 94 2.53 -16.80 0.07
C ALA A 94 2.11 -15.60 -0.79
N VAL A 95 2.66 -14.40 -0.55
CA VAL A 95 2.35 -13.21 -1.34
C VAL A 95 2.63 -13.44 -2.83
N LYS A 96 3.78 -14.04 -3.19
CA LYS A 96 4.17 -14.34 -4.58
C LYS A 96 3.31 -15.41 -5.26
N LEU A 97 2.61 -16.24 -4.51
CA LEU A 97 1.73 -17.28 -5.07
C LEU A 97 0.30 -16.77 -5.28
N PHE A 98 -0.17 -15.86 -4.42
CA PHE A 98 -1.52 -15.32 -4.49
C PHE A 98 -1.64 -14.08 -5.40
N PHE A 99 -0.51 -13.42 -5.72
CA PHE A 99 -0.46 -12.18 -6.50
C PHE A 99 0.79 -12.11 -7.38
#